data_AF-A0A7W0I6F1-F1
#
_entry.id   AF-A0A7W0I6F1-F1
#
_cell.length_a   1.000
_cell.length_b   1.000
_cell.length_c   1.000
_cell.angle_alpha   90.00
_cell.angle_beta   90.00
_cell.angle_gamma   90.00
#
_symmetry.space_group_name_H-M   'P 1'
#
loop_
_entity.id
_entity.type
_entity.pdbx_description
1 polymer ?
#
loop_
_entity_poly.entity_id
_entity_poly.type
_entity_poly.pdbx_seq_one_letter_code
_entity_poly.pdbx_strand_id
1 'polypeptide(L)' 'MLVETVKLSRIVMKLTPELYPFLTSCELDSEIVLRFGIEALEAEDVMEIIQFSISEHHKDALYH' A
#
# COMPACT_ATOMS: atom_id res chain seq x y z
N MET A 1 -19.76 8.78 3.05
CA MET A 1 -18.69 7.90 2.52
C MET A 1 -17.54 7.96 3.52
N LEU A 2 -17.09 6.82 4.05
CA LEU A 2 -16.02 6.77 5.05
C LEU A 2 -14.69 6.59 4.31
N VAL A 3 -13.96 7.68 4.09
CA VAL A 3 -12.59 7.60 3.59
C VAL A 3 -11.65 7.33 4.77
N GLU A 4 -10.73 6.40 4.60
CA GLU A 4 -9.74 6.04 5.62
C GLU A 4 -8.35 6.11 5.00
N THR A 5 -7.42 6.78 5.66
CA THR A 5 -6.01 6.79 5.26
C THR A 5 -5.26 5.82 6.15
N VAL A 6 -4.62 4.82 5.54
CA VAL A 6 -3.86 3.78 6.24
C VAL A 6 -2.49 3.60 5.59
N LYS A 7 -1.49 3.19 6.37
CA LYS A 7 -0.17 2.88 5.82
C LYS A 7 -0.18 1.58 5.02
N LEU A 8 0.64 1.50 3.96
CA LEU A 8 0.79 0.28 3.17
C LEU A 8 1.19 -0.92 4.04
N SER A 9 2.08 -0.70 5.01
CA SER A 9 2.45 -1.72 6.01
C SER A 9 1.25 -2.36 6.70
N ARG A 10 0.21 -1.59 7.03
CA ARG A 10 -1.01 -2.09 7.68
C ARG A 10 -1.86 -2.93 6.72
N ILE A 11 -1.92 -2.54 5.45
CA ILE A 11 -2.60 -3.30 4.40
C ILE A 11 -1.90 -4.64 4.18
N VAL A 12 -0.60 -4.60 3.95
CA VAL A 12 0.23 -5.78 3.66
C VAL A 12 0.21 -6.74 4.85
N MET A 13 0.40 -6.28 6.09
CA MET A 13 0.31 -7.15 7.27
C MET A 13 -1.04 -7.85 7.43
N LYS A 14 -2.13 -7.22 7.00
CA LYS A 14 -3.48 -7.76 7.18
C LYS A 14 -3.87 -8.73 6.07
N LEU A 15 -3.54 -8.41 4.83
CA LEU A 15 -4.07 -9.11 3.64
C LEU A 15 -3.03 -9.98 2.94
N THR A 16 -1.75 -9.58 2.97
CA THR A 16 -0.65 -10.26 2.26
C THR A 16 0.66 -10.22 3.08
N PRO A 17 0.68 -10.74 4.32
CA PRO A 17 1.83 -10.63 5.22
C PRO A 17 3.10 -11.25 4.63
N GLU A 18 2.98 -12.19 3.71
CA GLU A 18 4.07 -12.79 2.96
C GLU A 18 4.84 -11.80 2.08
N LEU A 19 4.21 -10.70 1.65
CA LEU A 19 4.85 -9.65 0.84
C LEU A 19 5.56 -8.59 1.69
N TYR A 20 5.31 -8.54 2.99
CA TYR A 20 5.91 -7.58 3.91
C TYR A 20 7.45 -7.51 3.84
N PRO A 21 8.21 -8.63 3.85
CA PRO A 21 9.67 -8.57 3.79
C PRO A 21 10.23 -8.19 2.40
N PHE A 22 9.39 -8.16 1.36
CA PHE A 22 9.79 -7.81 0.00
C PHE A 22 9.66 -6.31 -0.29
N LEU A 23 9.02 -5.56 0.61
CA LEU A 23 8.84 -4.11 0.50
C LEU A 23 9.88 -3.37 1.32
N THR A 24 10.29 -2.21 0.84
CA THR A 24 11.20 -1.31 1.55
C THR A 24 10.47 -0.57 2.66
N SER A 25 11.22 -0.07 3.65
CA SER A 25 10.65 0.75 4.72
C SER A 25 9.96 2.01 4.19
N CYS A 26 10.45 2.58 3.08
CA CYS A 26 9.82 3.74 2.45
C CYS A 26 8.47 3.39 1.84
N GLU A 27 8.36 2.29 1.10
CA GLU A 27 7.09 1.84 0.52
C GLU A 27 6.08 1.44 1.60
N LEU A 28 6.55 0.79 2.67
CA LEU A 28 5.71 0.41 3.81
C LEU A 28 5.15 1.61 4.59
N ASP A 29 5.81 2.77 4.51
CA ASP A 29 5.38 4.01 5.15
C ASP A 29 4.40 4.82 4.28
N SER A 30 4.20 4.45 3.02
CA SER A 30 3.28 5.13 2.10
C SER A 30 1.85 5.17 2.64
N GLU A 31 1.23 6.35 2.57
CA GLU A 31 -0.15 6.57 2.97
C GLU A 31 -1.12 6.25 1.83
N ILE A 32 -1.99 5.28 2.04
CA ILE A 32 -2.99 4.82 1.08
C ILE A 32 -4.37 5.29 1.53
N VAL A 33 -5.08 5.99 0.63
CA VAL A 33 -6.44 6.48 0.87
C VAL A 33 -7.46 5.46 0.35
N LEU A 34 -8.18 4.82 1.25
CA LEU A 34 -9.22 3.82 0.95
C LEU A 34 -10.61 4.45 1.07
N ARG A 35 -11.44 4.28 0.04
CA ARG A 35 -12.79 4.86 -0.02
C ARG A 35 -13.82 4.18 0.88
N PHE A 36 -13.59 2.93 1.22
CA PHE A 36 -14.49 2.09 2.02
C PHE A 36 -13.79 1.50 3.27
N GLY A 37 -12.59 2.02 3.58
CA GLY A 37 -11.73 1.49 4.64
C GLY A 37 -11.07 0.16 4.29
N ILE A 38 -10.22 -0.31 5.20
CA ILE A 38 -9.44 -1.55 5.02
C ILE A 38 -10.28 -2.83 5.12
N GLU A 39 -11.45 -2.78 5.75
CA GLU A 39 -12.35 -3.95 5.88
C GLU A 39 -13.05 -4.31 4.57
N ALA A 40 -13.22 -3.34 3.67
CA ALA A 40 -13.87 -3.53 2.37
C ALA A 40 -12.87 -3.77 1.24
N LEU A 41 -11.57 -3.86 1.56
CA LEU A 41 -10.50 -4.04 0.58
C LEU A 41 -10.32 -5.53 0.26
N GLU A 42 -10.42 -5.89 -1.02
CA GLU A 42 -10.23 -7.27 -1.47
C GLU A 42 -8.75 -7.55 -1.76
N ALA A 43 -8.34 -8.82 -1.66
CA ALA A 43 -6.95 -9.20 -1.86
C ALA A 43 -6.43 -8.88 -3.28
N GLU A 44 -7.31 -8.84 -4.28
CA GLU A 44 -6.93 -8.45 -5.65
C GLU A 44 -6.53 -6.97 -5.73
N ASP A 45 -7.28 -6.09 -5.06
CA ASP A 45 -7.02 -4.65 -5.04
C ASP A 45 -5.71 -4.31 -4.31
N VAL A 46 -5.34 -5.12 -3.32
CA VAL A 46 -4.09 -4.94 -2.56
C VAL A 46 -2.88 -5.02 -3.48
N MET A 47 -2.89 -5.93 -4.45
CA MET A 47 -1.77 -6.09 -5.38
C MET A 47 -1.63 -4.85 -6.27
N GLU A 48 -2.73 -4.23 -6.68
CA GLU A 48 -2.70 -2.98 -7.46
C GLU A 48 -2.15 -1.82 -6.61
N ILE A 49 -2.60 -1.71 -5.35
CA ILE A 49 -2.11 -0.70 -4.40
C ILE A 49 -0.61 -0.85 -4.16
N ILE A 50 -0.12 -2.07 -3.93
CA ILE A 50 1.31 -2.34 -3.72
C ILE A 50 2.11 -1.93 -4.96
N GLN A 51 1.70 -2.37 -6.16
CA GLN A 51 2.40 -2.04 -7.40
C GLN A 51 2.43 -0.53 -7.66
N PHE A 52 1.32 0.16 -7.39
CA PHE A 52 1.24 1.61 -7.51
C PHE A 52 2.19 2.29 -6.53
N SER A 53 2.20 1.85 -5.26
CA SER A 53 3.07 2.40 -4.22
C SER A 53 4.56 2.25 -4.55
N ILE A 54 4.96 1.06 -5.02
CA ILE A 54 6.32 0.80 -5.49
C ILE A 54 6.66 1.72 -6.67
N SER A 55 5.77 1.82 -7.66
CA SER A 55 6.00 2.60 -8.88
C SER A 55 6.14 4.10 -8.62
N GLU A 56 5.32 4.65 -7.72
CA GLU A 56 5.41 6.06 -7.34
C GLU A 56 6.70 6.36 -6.58
N HIS A 57 7.12 5.49 -5.66
CA HIS A 57 8.38 5.64 -4.94
C HIS A 57 9.60 5.48 -5.85
N HIS A 58 9.52 4.59 -6.85
CA HIS A 58 10.56 4.43 -7.86
C HIS A 58 10.67 5.65 -8.78
N LYS A 59 9.54 6.29 -9.14
CA LYS A 59 9.55 7.54 -9.89
C LYS A 59 10.18 8.67 -9.07
N ASP A 60 9.80 8.82 -7.80
CA ASP A 60 10.36 9.85 -6.93
C ASP A 60 11.90 9.69 -6.79
N ALA A 61 12.38 8.45 -6.70
CA ALA A 61 13.82 8.15 -6.68
C ALA A 61 14.55 8.42 -8.00
N LEU A 62 13.87 8.35 -9.16
CA LEU A 62 14.46 8.63 -10.47
C LEU A 62 14.48 10.13 -10.82
N TYR A 63 13.66 10.94 -10.17
CA TYR A 63 13.61 12.39 -10.39
C TYR A 63 14.55 13.19 -9.46
N HIS A 64 15.44 12.53 -8.72
CA HIS A 64 16.27 13.18 -7.70
C HIS A 64 17.76 13.33 -8.04
#